data_AF-A0A2V6FXW3-F1
#
_entry.id   AF-A0A2V6FXW3-F1
#
_cell.length_a   1.000
_cell.length_b   1.000
_cell.length_c   1.000
_cell.angle_alpha   90.00
_cell.angle_beta   90.00
_cell.angle_gamma   90.00
#
_symmetry.space_group_name_H-M   'P 1'
#
loop_
_entity.id
_entity.type
_entity.pdbx_description
1 polymer ?
#
loop_
_entity_poly.entity_id
_entity_poly.type
_entity_poly.pdbx_seq_one_letter_code
_entity_poly.pdbx_strand_id
1 'polypeptide(L)'
;MNALNRLADPVYCLVRLIIGLNYACHGSQKLLAFPGGGHGASGMAFTAGIIELACGLGIAFGLLTRLAAFIASGEMAVAYFMFYVGAVPTVAAKFFPIMNGGELALVNCWIFFFIVFYGPGRWSIDSSFSERRRSAPSASAVRVGTVES
;
A
#
# COMPACT_ATOMS: atom_id res chain seq x y z
N MET A 1 29.49 -6.84 1.51
CA MET A 1 28.02 -6.93 1.66
C MET A 1 27.35 -5.60 2.12
N ASN A 2 28.09 -4.53 2.41
CA ASN A 2 27.51 -3.28 2.92
C ASN A 2 26.84 -2.35 1.89
N ALA A 3 27.17 -2.46 0.59
CA ALA A 3 26.61 -1.57 -0.43
C ALA A 3 25.11 -1.85 -0.71
N LEU A 4 24.72 -3.12 -0.81
CA LEU A 4 23.33 -3.51 -1.09
C LEU A 4 22.37 -3.12 0.04
N ASN A 5 22.80 -3.25 1.29
CA ASN A 5 21.98 -2.86 2.45
C ASN A 5 21.70 -1.35 2.48
N ARG A 6 22.59 -0.50 1.95
CA ARG A 6 22.35 0.95 1.83
C ARG A 6 21.30 1.29 0.79
N LEU A 7 21.14 0.43 -0.23
CA LEU A 7 20.17 0.57 -1.31
C LEU A 7 18.80 -0.05 -0.99
N ALA A 8 18.69 -0.82 0.11
CA ALA A 8 17.46 -1.52 0.46
C ALA A 8 16.23 -0.58 0.55
N ASP A 9 16.36 0.56 1.24
CA ASP A 9 15.24 1.49 1.39
C ASP A 9 14.90 2.29 0.10
N PRO A 10 15.88 2.79 -0.69
CA PRO A 10 15.62 3.30 -2.03
C PRO A 10 14.91 2.29 -2.94
N VAL A 11 15.40 1.03 -2.98
CA VAL A 11 14.79 -0.03 -3.78
C VAL A 11 13.40 -0.37 -3.27
N TYR A 12 13.18 -0.42 -1.96
CA TYR A 12 11.86 -0.56 -1.37
C TYR A 12 10.90 0.55 -1.83
N CYS A 13 11.35 1.80 -1.86
CA CYS A 13 10.51 2.91 -2.34
C CYS A 13 10.11 2.74 -3.81
N LEU A 14 11.00 2.22 -4.66
CA LEU A 14 10.68 1.89 -6.05
C LEU A 14 9.69 0.72 -6.15
N VAL A 15 9.90 -0.33 -5.36
CA VAL A 15 8.97 -1.46 -5.29
C VAL A 15 7.59 -0.96 -4.86
N ARG A 16 7.52 -0.17 -3.78
CA ARG A 16 6.29 0.45 -3.27
C ARG A 16 5.57 1.27 -4.34
N LEU A 17 6.32 2.08 -5.10
CA LEU A 17 5.77 2.86 -6.20
C LEU A 17 5.14 1.95 -7.27
N ILE A 18 5.88 0.94 -7.74
CA ILE A 18 5.47 0.07 -8.84
C ILE A 18 4.24 -0.76 -8.43
N ILE A 19 4.25 -1.41 -7.27
CA ILE A 19 3.13 -2.24 -6.82
C ILE A 19 1.88 -1.40 -6.52
N GLY A 20 2.05 -0.18 -5.98
CA GLY A 20 0.94 0.73 -5.71
C GLY A 20 0.29 1.21 -7.00
N LEU A 21 1.10 1.55 -8.02
CA LEU A 21 0.60 1.90 -9.35
C LEU A 21 -0.07 0.72 -10.05
N ASN A 22 0.48 -0.49 -9.93
CA ASN A 22 -0.15 -1.70 -10.47
C ASN A 22 -1.52 -1.94 -9.82
N TYR A 23 -1.64 -1.73 -8.51
CA TYR A 23 -2.92 -1.80 -7.81
C TYR A 23 -3.91 -0.75 -8.28
N ALA A 24 -3.43 0.50 -8.43
CA ALA A 24 -4.23 1.58 -8.96
C ALA A 24 -4.73 1.30 -10.39
N CYS A 25 -3.96 0.59 -11.21
CA CYS A 25 -4.38 0.15 -12.55
C CYS A 25 -5.57 -0.81 -12.50
N HIS A 26 -5.66 -1.71 -11.52
CA HIS A 26 -6.84 -2.56 -11.35
C HIS A 26 -8.09 -1.72 -11.05
N GLY A 27 -7.94 -0.71 -10.20
CA GLY A 27 -9.04 0.21 -9.87
C GLY A 27 -9.44 1.08 -11.06
N SER A 28 -8.47 1.61 -11.81
CA SER A 28 -8.74 2.42 -12.99
C SER A 28 -9.39 1.60 -14.11
N GLN A 29 -9.07 0.32 -14.25
CA GLN A 29 -9.78 -0.57 -15.19
C GLN A 29 -11.25 -0.73 -14.79
N LYS A 30 -11.55 -0.91 -13.49
CA LYS A 30 -12.92 -1.06 -12.98
C LYS A 30 -13.73 0.23 -13.09
N LEU A 31 -13.12 1.38 -12.82
CA LEU A 31 -13.83 2.67 -12.72
C LEU A 31 -13.79 3.50 -14.01
N LEU A 32 -12.67 3.48 -14.72
CA LEU A 32 -12.36 4.40 -15.83
C LEU A 32 -12.21 3.67 -17.17
N ALA A 33 -12.29 2.33 -17.18
CA ALA A 33 -12.01 1.50 -18.35
C ALA A 33 -10.63 1.73 -18.99
N PHE A 34 -9.66 2.12 -18.17
CA PHE A 34 -8.30 2.44 -18.61
C PHE A 34 -7.24 1.87 -17.64
N PRO A 35 -6.11 1.30 -18.12
CA PRO A 35 -5.82 0.98 -19.52
C PRO A 35 -6.55 -0.30 -19.96
N GLY A 36 -7.51 -0.15 -20.89
CA GLY A 36 -8.29 -1.23 -21.50
C GLY A 36 -9.28 -1.96 -20.58
N GLY A 37 -10.24 -2.67 -21.18
CA GLY A 37 -10.96 -3.79 -20.54
C GLY A 37 -12.02 -3.48 -19.48
N GLY A 38 -12.37 -2.22 -19.21
CA GLY A 38 -13.39 -1.91 -18.19
C GLY A 38 -14.80 -2.26 -18.63
N HIS A 39 -15.45 -3.16 -17.89
CA HIS A 39 -16.90 -3.29 -17.86
C HIS A 39 -17.35 -2.41 -16.70
N GLY A 40 -18.16 -1.38 -16.94
CA GLY A 40 -18.57 -0.42 -15.90
C GLY A 40 -18.92 -1.13 -14.59
N ALA A 41 -18.06 -0.97 -13.59
CA ALA A 41 -18.18 -1.75 -12.37
C ALA A 41 -19.40 -1.29 -11.58
N SER A 42 -20.16 -2.25 -11.05
CA SER A 42 -21.30 -2.01 -10.16
C SER A 42 -21.18 -2.84 -8.90
N GLY A 43 -21.90 -2.46 -7.84
CA GLY A 43 -21.91 -3.16 -6.56
C GLY A 43 -20.50 -3.32 -5.97
N MET A 44 -20.15 -4.55 -5.59
CA MET A 44 -18.89 -4.87 -4.91
C MET A 44 -17.66 -4.55 -5.77
N ALA A 45 -17.74 -4.72 -7.09
CA ALA A 45 -16.65 -4.40 -8.00
C ALA A 45 -16.39 -2.88 -8.08
N PHE A 46 -17.43 -2.05 -7.96
CA PHE A 46 -17.28 -0.59 -7.93
C PHE A 46 -16.55 -0.15 -6.65
N THR A 47 -16.97 -0.68 -5.51
CA THR A 47 -16.32 -0.40 -4.23
C THR A 47 -14.87 -0.87 -4.22
N ALA A 48 -14.59 -2.07 -4.71
CA ALA A 48 -13.22 -2.58 -4.90
C ALA A 48 -12.40 -1.63 -5.78
N GLY A 49 -12.95 -1.19 -6.92
CA GLY A 49 -12.27 -0.27 -7.82
C GLY A 49 -11.88 1.07 -7.16
N ILE A 50 -12.73 1.61 -6.27
CA ILE A 50 -12.41 2.82 -5.50
C ILE A 50 -11.25 2.56 -4.53
N ILE A 51 -11.29 1.44 -3.82
CA ILE A 51 -10.24 1.08 -2.85
C ILE A 51 -8.92 0.84 -3.58
N GLU A 52 -8.93 0.09 -4.67
CA GLU A 52 -7.77 -0.19 -5.50
C GLU A 52 -7.11 1.08 -6.03
N LEU A 53 -7.91 2.00 -6.56
CA LEU A 53 -7.40 3.26 -7.10
C LEU A 53 -6.86 4.16 -5.98
N ALA A 54 -7.64 4.40 -4.93
CA ALA A 54 -7.27 5.32 -3.86
C ALA A 54 -6.09 4.79 -3.01
N CYS A 55 -6.17 3.53 -2.57
CA CYS A 55 -5.11 2.91 -1.78
C CYS A 55 -3.86 2.67 -2.64
N GLY A 56 -4.03 2.28 -3.91
CA GLY A 56 -2.91 2.11 -4.84
C GLY A 56 -2.10 3.39 -4.99
N LEU A 57 -2.75 4.53 -5.24
CA LEU A 57 -2.08 5.84 -5.32
C LEU A 57 -1.49 6.28 -3.97
N GLY A 58 -2.20 6.06 -2.86
CA GLY A 58 -1.70 6.33 -1.51
C GLY A 58 -0.43 5.55 -1.19
N ILE A 59 -0.41 4.24 -1.50
CA ILE A 59 0.76 3.38 -1.36
C ILE A 59 1.86 3.86 -2.31
N ALA A 60 1.56 4.14 -3.58
CA ALA A 60 2.54 4.50 -4.60
C ALA A 60 3.33 5.77 -4.26
N PHE A 61 2.65 6.81 -3.78
CA PHE A 61 3.29 8.09 -3.43
C PHE A 61 3.67 8.20 -1.94
N GLY A 62 3.26 7.23 -1.13
CA GLY A 62 3.63 7.15 0.27
C GLY A 62 2.86 8.17 1.09
N LEU A 63 1.55 8.25 0.86
CA LEU A 63 0.60 9.07 1.59
C LEU A 63 -0.29 8.16 2.44
N LEU A 64 -0.31 8.38 3.76
CA LEU A 64 -1.00 7.52 4.73
C LEU A 64 -0.64 6.04 4.52
N THR A 65 0.65 5.77 4.23
CA THR A 65 1.11 4.53 3.60
C THR A 65 0.66 3.28 4.36
N ARG A 66 0.76 3.31 5.70
CA ARG A 66 0.40 2.18 6.56
C ARG A 66 -1.11 1.89 6.51
N LEU A 67 -1.93 2.94 6.51
CA LEU A 67 -3.38 2.80 6.47
C LEU A 67 -3.83 2.28 5.10
N ALA A 68 -3.34 2.90 4.01
CA ALA A 68 -3.63 2.49 2.65
C ALA A 68 -3.21 1.02 2.41
N ALA A 69 -2.02 0.63 2.86
CA ALA A 69 -1.52 -0.73 2.74
C ALA A 69 -2.32 -1.74 3.58
N PHE A 70 -2.77 -1.36 4.79
CA PHE A 70 -3.61 -2.24 5.60
C PHE A 70 -4.96 -2.52 4.94
N ILE A 71 -5.61 -1.48 4.40
CA ILE A 71 -6.89 -1.61 3.69
C ILE A 71 -6.71 -2.44 2.41
N ALA A 72 -5.71 -2.14 1.58
CA ALA A 72 -5.43 -2.89 0.36
C ALA A 72 -5.09 -4.36 0.65
N SER A 73 -4.36 -4.65 1.73
CA SER A 73 -4.08 -6.02 2.18
C SER A 73 -5.37 -6.77 2.53
N GLY A 74 -6.26 -6.14 3.31
CA GLY A 74 -7.55 -6.71 3.68
C GLY A 74 -8.45 -6.96 2.47
N GLU A 75 -8.53 -6.02 1.52
CA GLU A 75 -9.28 -6.19 0.28
C GLU A 75 -8.78 -7.40 -0.51
N MET A 76 -7.46 -7.55 -0.67
CA MET A 76 -6.86 -8.69 -1.37
C MET A 76 -7.08 -10.02 -0.67
N ALA A 77 -7.08 -10.04 0.67
CA ALA A 77 -7.45 -11.24 1.42
C ALA A 77 -8.90 -11.64 1.15
N VAL A 78 -9.84 -10.67 1.23
CA VAL A 78 -11.26 -10.91 0.93
C VAL A 78 -11.43 -11.40 -0.51
N ALA A 79 -10.78 -10.75 -1.47
CA ALA A 79 -10.83 -11.15 -2.87
C ALA A 79 -10.29 -12.57 -3.09
N TYR A 80 -9.16 -12.91 -2.48
CA TYR A 80 -8.57 -14.25 -2.55
C TYR A 80 -9.55 -15.33 -2.08
N PHE A 81 -10.13 -15.16 -0.88
CA PHE A 81 -11.03 -16.16 -0.34
C PHE A 81 -12.38 -16.22 -1.07
N MET A 82 -12.94 -15.08 -1.47
CA MET A 82 -14.27 -15.03 -2.11
C MET A 82 -14.24 -15.46 -3.57
N PHE A 83 -13.31 -14.92 -4.37
CA PHE A 83 -13.33 -15.08 -5.83
C PHE A 83 -12.41 -16.18 -6.34
N TYR A 84 -11.39 -16.59 -5.58
CA TYR A 84 -10.45 -17.62 -6.02
C TYR A 84 -10.65 -18.93 -5.26
N VAL A 85 -10.67 -18.92 -3.93
CA VAL A 85 -10.89 -20.13 -3.12
C VAL A 85 -12.36 -20.55 -3.15
N GLY A 86 -13.29 -19.60 -3.04
CA GLY A 86 -14.74 -19.86 -3.05
C GLY A 86 -15.28 -20.36 -4.39
N ALA A 87 -14.63 -19.98 -5.50
CA ALA A 87 -15.07 -20.31 -6.86
C ALA A 87 -14.68 -21.72 -7.32
N VAL A 88 -13.65 -22.33 -6.72
CA VAL A 88 -13.14 -23.64 -7.15
C VAL A 88 -13.68 -24.79 -6.27
N PRO A 89 -14.11 -25.92 -6.86
CA PRO A 89 -14.77 -26.99 -6.11
C PRO A 89 -13.79 -27.95 -5.42
N THR A 90 -12.57 -28.13 -5.94
CA THR A 90 -11.64 -29.16 -5.45
C THR A 90 -10.80 -28.67 -4.28
N VAL A 91 -10.58 -29.55 -3.29
CA VAL A 91 -9.74 -29.23 -2.11
C VAL A 91 -8.32 -28.87 -2.54
N ALA A 92 -7.78 -29.55 -3.56
CA ALA A 92 -6.48 -29.24 -4.11
C ALA A 92 -6.44 -27.80 -4.67
N ALA A 93 -7.41 -27.39 -5.49
CA ALA A 93 -7.43 -26.02 -6.06
C ALA A 93 -7.66 -24.93 -5.01
N LYS A 94 -8.32 -25.25 -3.89
CA LYS A 94 -8.44 -24.35 -2.73
C LYS A 94 -7.10 -24.17 -2.00
N PHE A 95 -6.28 -25.21 -1.96
CA PHE A 95 -5.01 -25.21 -1.23
C PHE A 95 -3.86 -24.62 -2.04
N PHE A 96 -3.80 -24.87 -3.36
CA PHE A 96 -2.72 -24.41 -4.22
C PHE A 96 -3.16 -23.20 -5.06
N PRO A 97 -2.71 -21.96 -4.75
CA PRO A 97 -3.12 -20.75 -5.45
C PRO A 97 -2.87 -20.78 -6.96
N ILE A 98 -1.80 -21.46 -7.38
CA ILE A 98 -1.45 -21.63 -8.79
C ILE A 98 -2.55 -22.36 -9.60
N MET A 99 -3.38 -23.18 -8.94
CA MET A 99 -4.47 -23.90 -9.61
C MET A 99 -5.79 -23.10 -9.66
N ASN A 100 -5.91 -22.02 -8.88
CA ASN A 100 -7.11 -21.19 -8.85
C ASN A 100 -6.90 -19.79 -9.47
N GLY A 101 -5.67 -19.43 -9.84
CA GLY A 101 -5.33 -18.13 -10.44
C GLY A 101 -5.27 -16.97 -9.44
N GLY A 102 -5.40 -17.25 -8.14
CA GLY A 102 -5.38 -16.28 -7.04
C GLY A 102 -4.00 -15.90 -6.54
N GLU A 103 -2.93 -16.34 -7.23
CA GLU A 103 -1.54 -16.06 -6.84
C GLU A 103 -1.27 -14.57 -6.69
N LEU A 104 -1.77 -13.73 -7.61
CA LEU A 104 -1.54 -12.29 -7.58
C LEU A 104 -2.27 -11.62 -6.41
N ALA A 105 -3.50 -12.06 -6.11
CA ALA A 105 -4.25 -11.58 -4.95
C ALA A 105 -3.53 -11.94 -3.65
N LEU A 106 -3.02 -13.18 -3.54
CA LEU A 106 -2.26 -13.62 -2.37
C LEU A 106 -0.94 -12.86 -2.21
N VAL A 107 -0.19 -12.68 -3.29
CA VAL A 107 1.08 -11.94 -3.28
C VAL A 107 0.85 -10.47 -2.91
N ASN A 108 -0.12 -9.80 -3.53
CA ASN A 108 -0.46 -8.42 -3.19
C ASN A 108 -0.91 -8.28 -1.73
N CYS A 109 -1.73 -9.20 -1.23
CA CYS A 109 -2.14 -9.24 0.17
C CYS A 109 -0.93 -9.19 1.11
N TRP A 110 0.06 -10.06 0.92
CA TRP A 110 1.23 -10.13 1.77
C TRP A 110 2.24 -9.01 1.56
N ILE A 111 2.42 -8.53 0.33
CA ILE A 111 3.29 -7.38 0.06
C ILE A 111 2.70 -6.12 0.73
N PHE A 112 1.40 -5.86 0.60
CA PHE A 112 0.77 -4.74 1.28
C PHE A 112 0.82 -4.90 2.80
N PHE A 113 0.61 -6.11 3.31
CA PHE A 113 0.79 -6.38 4.75
C PHE A 113 2.21 -6.06 5.22
N PHE A 114 3.24 -6.45 4.45
CA PHE A 114 4.63 -6.11 4.73
C PHE A 114 4.86 -4.58 4.78
N ILE A 115 4.27 -3.82 3.84
CA ILE A 115 4.34 -2.36 3.81
C ILE A 115 3.73 -1.72 5.07
N VAL A 116 2.72 -2.34 5.69
CA VAL A 116 2.17 -1.85 6.98
C VAL A 116 3.29 -1.77 8.04
N PHE A 117 4.12 -2.80 8.13
CA PHE A 117 5.21 -2.88 9.12
C PHE A 117 6.43 -2.09 8.72
N TYR A 118 6.85 -2.19 7.46
CA TYR A 118 8.00 -1.43 6.94
C TYR A 118 7.71 0.08 6.99
N GLY A 119 6.50 0.48 6.61
CA GLY A 119 6.04 1.86 6.63
C GLY A 119 6.36 2.64 5.35
N PRO A 120 6.37 3.99 5.42
CA PRO A 120 6.36 4.83 4.23
C PRO A 120 7.69 4.86 3.44
N GLY A 121 8.83 4.59 4.10
CA GLY A 121 10.17 4.71 3.49
C GLY A 121 10.61 6.16 3.31
N ARG A 122 11.88 6.38 2.94
CA ARG A 122 12.46 7.74 2.85
C ARG A 122 11.84 8.60 1.76
N TRP A 123 11.44 8.01 0.62
CA TRP A 123 10.86 8.73 -0.53
C TRP A 123 9.33 8.73 -0.47
N SER A 124 8.77 9.19 0.64
CA SER A 124 7.32 9.29 0.82
C SER A 124 6.88 10.73 1.04
N ILE A 125 5.63 11.01 0.70
CA ILE A 125 5.00 12.27 1.07
C ILE A 125 4.90 12.36 2.62
N ASP A 126 4.61 11.24 3.28
CA ASP A 126 4.57 11.12 4.74
C ASP A 126 5.89 11.56 5.43
N SER A 127 7.04 11.13 4.90
CA SER A 127 8.36 11.52 5.46
C SER A 127 8.63 13.02 5.30
N SER A 128 8.24 13.59 4.16
CA SER A 128 8.40 15.02 3.84
C SER A 128 7.61 15.94 4.79
N PHE A 129 6.48 15.47 5.34
CA PHE A 129 5.73 16.20 6.36
C PHE A 129 6.34 16.05 7.76
N SER A 130 6.87 14.88 8.10
CA SER A 130 7.52 14.64 9.40
C SER A 130 8.81 15.46 9.54
N GLU A 131 9.60 15.56 8.48
CA GLU A 131 10.85 16.33 8.47
C GLU A 131 10.61 17.83 8.63
N ARG A 132 9.59 18.37 7.95
CA ARG A 132 9.15 19.77 8.16
C ARG A 132 8.74 20.07 9.60
N ARG A 133 8.08 19.13 10.29
CA ARG A 133 7.71 19.31 11.71
C ARG A 133 8.93 19.27 12.65
N ARG A 134 9.97 18.50 12.31
CA ARG A 134 11.20 18.43 13.11
C ARG A 134 12.11 19.64 12.92
N SER A 135 12.08 20.26 11.74
CA SER A 135 12.85 21.48 11.42
C SER A 135 12.18 22.77 11.86
N ALA A 136 10.95 22.73 12.39
CA ALA A 136 10.33 23.88 13.02
C ALA A 136 11.12 24.26 14.29
N PRO A 137 11.60 25.51 14.44
CA PRO A 137 12.39 25.90 15.60
C PRO A 137 11.63 25.62 16.89
N SER A 138 12.24 24.87 17.80
CA SER A 138 11.73 24.71 19.18
C SER A 138 11.76 26.08 19.86
N ALA A 139 10.64 26.79 19.82
CA ALA A 139 10.42 28.00 20.59
C ALA A 139 10.18 27.65 22.07
N SER A 140 11.14 27.03 22.74
CA SER A 140 11.13 26.90 24.21
C SER A 140 12.52 26.61 24.76
N ALA A 141 13.40 27.59 24.68
CA ALA A 141 14.58 27.65 25.52
C ALA A 141 14.89 29.11 25.90
N VAL A 142 13.89 29.84 26.40
CA VAL A 142 14.17 31.06 27.18
C VAL A 142 14.26 30.65 28.64
N ARG A 143 15.51 30.66 29.09
CA ARG A 143 16.09 30.26 30.36
C ARG A 143 15.27 30.63 31.60
N VAL A 144 15.10 29.63 32.45
CA VAL A 144 15.03 29.79 33.90
C VAL A 144 16.40 30.28 34.40
N GLY A 145 16.41 31.37 35.18
CA GLY A 145 17.42 31.63 36.21
C GLY A 145 18.48 32.70 35.94
N THR A 146 18.26 33.89 36.52
CA THR A 146 19.23 34.64 37.36
C THR A 146 18.39 35.52 38.31
N VAL A 147 18.02 35.00 39.48
CA VAL A 147 18.61 35.27 40.82
C VAL A 147 18.16 36.60 41.42
N GLU A 148 17.61 36.47 42.63
CA GLU A 148 17.06 37.46 43.54
C GLU A 148 18.09 38.50 44.04
N SER A 149 17.52 39.61 44.54
CA SER A 149 18.02 40.64 45.48
C SER A 149 19.22 41.50 45.09
#